data_AF-A0AA42BUU5-F1
#
_entry.id   AF-A0AA42BUU5-F1
#
_cell.length_a   1.000
_cell.length_b   1.000
_cell.length_c   1.000
_cell.angle_alpha   90.00
_cell.angle_beta   90.00
_cell.angle_gamma   90.00
#
_symmetry.space_group_name_H-M   'P 1'
#
loop_
_entity.id
_entity.type
_entity.pdbx_description
1 polymer ?
#
loop_
_entity_poly.entity_id
_entity_poly.type
_entity_poly.pdbx_seq_one_letter_code
_entity_poly.pdbx_strand_id
1 'polypeptide(L)'
;MRAGLASDEYGTEVGQLNQTHVGSAFGVNLEDGETVYGRIAALRIGPNRVVVHLAGVAGDDDSTALKLHPSVKLYFSHYDHNSQVTGTLDRIEKAVTDQASRGR
;
A
#
# COMPACT_ATOMS: atom_id res chain seq x y z
N MET A 1 29.45 -6.98 3.62
CA MET A 1 28.57 -6.31 4.60
C MET A 1 27.19 -6.92 4.46
N ARG A 2 26.73 -7.71 5.44
CA ARG A 2 25.34 -8.21 5.47
C ARG A 2 24.56 -7.23 6.35
N ALA A 3 23.82 -6.33 5.73
CA ALA A 3 22.84 -5.53 6.44
C ALA A 3 21.78 -6.48 7.01
N GLY A 4 21.63 -6.53 8.33
CA GLY A 4 20.51 -7.20 8.98
C GLY A 4 19.19 -6.54 8.57
N LEU A 5 18.10 -7.31 8.58
CA LEU A 5 16.71 -6.97 8.22
C LEU A 5 16.26 -7.30 6.78
N ALA A 6 16.79 -8.34 6.14
CA ALA A 6 16.21 -8.88 4.90
C ALA A 6 14.93 -9.73 5.10
N SER A 7 14.24 -9.66 6.26
CA SER A 7 13.25 -10.68 6.66
C SER A 7 11.82 -10.19 6.95
N ASP A 8 11.54 -8.88 6.88
CA ASP A 8 10.22 -8.34 7.24
C ASP A 8 9.48 -7.66 6.08
N GLU A 9 9.90 -7.92 4.84
CA GLU A 9 9.23 -7.41 3.65
C GLU A 9 8.65 -8.55 2.81
N TYR A 10 7.47 -8.30 2.22
CA TYR A 10 6.88 -9.18 1.23
C TYR A 10 6.64 -8.44 -0.09
N GLY A 11 6.95 -9.13 -1.19
CA GLY A 11 6.73 -8.62 -2.54
C GLY A 11 5.34 -9.00 -3.04
N THR A 12 4.61 -8.06 -3.64
CA THR A 12 3.34 -8.31 -4.33
C THR A 12 3.38 -7.67 -5.71
N GLU A 13 2.98 -8.45 -6.72
CA GLU A 13 2.84 -7.94 -8.09
C GLU A 13 1.74 -6.88 -8.14
N VAL A 14 2.00 -5.77 -8.84
CA VAL A 14 1.07 -4.63 -8.89
C VAL A 14 -0.29 -5.01 -9.48
N GLY A 15 -0.34 -6.01 -10.37
CA GLY A 15 -1.58 -6.56 -10.92
C GLY A 15 -2.43 -7.34 -9.92
N GLN A 16 -1.85 -7.76 -8.79
CA GLN A 16 -2.53 -8.48 -7.71
C GLN A 16 -2.93 -7.56 -6.55
N LEU A 17 -2.60 -6.27 -6.63
CA LEU A 17 -3.01 -5.31 -5.60
C LEU A 17 -4.54 -5.19 -5.57
N ASN A 18 -5.04 -4.74 -4.42
CA ASN A 18 -6.45 -4.48 -4.22
C ASN A 18 -6.62 -3.36 -3.18
N GLN A 19 -7.86 -3.07 -2.81
CA GLN A 19 -8.19 -1.96 -1.91
C GLN A 19 -7.49 -2.03 -0.54
N THR A 20 -7.11 -3.21 -0.05
CA THR A 20 -6.42 -3.35 1.25
C THR A 20 -5.01 -2.77 1.25
N HIS A 21 -4.43 -2.51 0.07
CA HIS A 21 -3.11 -1.92 -0.07
C HIS A 21 -3.15 -0.39 -0.11
N VAL A 22 -4.34 0.22 -0.22
CA VAL A 22 -4.48 1.67 -0.17
C VAL A 22 -4.12 2.16 1.24
N GLY A 23 -3.20 3.12 1.30
CA GLY A 23 -2.63 3.64 2.53
C GLY A 23 -1.38 2.90 3.00
N SER A 24 -1.01 1.77 2.39
CA SER A 24 0.22 1.04 2.74
C SER A 24 1.47 1.72 2.20
N ALA A 25 2.54 1.71 3.00
CA ALA A 25 3.86 2.13 2.55
C ALA A 25 4.50 1.02 1.69
N PHE A 26 5.26 1.41 0.67
CA PHE A 26 5.91 0.47 -0.24
C PHE A 26 7.27 1.00 -0.73
N GLY A 27 8.08 0.08 -1.24
CA GLY A 27 9.23 0.35 -2.10
C GLY A 27 9.14 -0.39 -3.44
N VAL A 28 9.75 0.16 -4.49
CA VAL A 28 9.87 -0.49 -5.80
C VAL A 28 11.20 -0.11 -6.46
N ASN A 29 11.81 -1.07 -7.14
CA ASN A 29 12.96 -0.84 -8.00
C ASN A 29 12.46 -0.76 -9.45
N LEU A 30 12.71 0.38 -10.10
CA LEU A 30 12.40 0.61 -11.51
C LEU A 30 13.50 0.04 -12.40
N GLU A 31 13.18 -0.14 -13.69
CA GLU A 31 14.09 -0.79 -14.66
C GLU A 31 15.36 0.04 -14.94
N ASP A 32 15.30 1.36 -14.72
CA ASP A 32 16.43 2.28 -14.82
C ASP A 32 17.37 2.25 -13.60
N GLY A 33 17.06 1.42 -12.61
CA GLY A 33 17.82 1.29 -11.36
C GLY A 33 17.43 2.30 -10.29
N GLU A 34 16.42 3.15 -10.52
CA GLU A 34 15.88 4.03 -9.48
C GLU A 34 15.04 3.22 -8.48
N THR A 35 15.18 3.54 -7.19
CA THR A 35 14.31 2.99 -6.14
C THR A 35 13.34 4.06 -5.66
N VAL A 36 12.05 3.80 -5.78
CA VAL A 36 10.99 4.69 -5.33
C VAL A 36 10.35 4.14 -4.06
N TYR A 37 10.21 5.01 -3.05
CA TYR A 37 9.48 4.72 -1.82
C TYR A 37 8.28 5.65 -1.71
N GLY A 38 7.16 5.13 -1.21
CA GLY A 38 5.95 5.94 -1.09
C GLY A 38 4.84 5.28 -0.29
N ARG A 39 3.68 5.91 -0.30
CA ARG A 39 2.45 5.38 0.27
C ARG A 39 1.36 5.43 -0.79
N ILE A 40 0.57 4.37 -0.90
CA ILE A 40 -0.46 4.25 -1.94
C ILE A 40 -1.65 5.15 -1.55
N ALA A 41 -1.98 6.14 -2.38
CA ALA A 41 -3.19 6.95 -2.24
C ALA A 41 -4.40 6.33 -2.95
N ALA A 42 -4.17 5.81 -4.16
CA ALA A 42 -5.19 5.18 -4.99
C ALA A 42 -4.56 4.22 -6.00
N LEU A 43 -5.37 3.30 -6.51
CA LEU A 43 -4.95 2.27 -7.47
C LEU A 43 -5.92 2.24 -8.65
N ARG A 44 -5.39 2.01 -9.86
CA ARG A 44 -6.17 1.68 -11.05
C ARG A 44 -5.52 0.50 -11.74
N ILE A 45 -6.22 -0.61 -11.82
CA ILE A 45 -5.69 -1.89 -12.33
C ILE A 45 -6.32 -2.16 -13.69
N GLY A 46 -5.48 -2.27 -14.72
CA GLY A 46 -5.86 -2.69 -16.05
C GLY A 46 -5.02 -3.88 -16.52
N PRO A 47 -5.39 -4.52 -17.64
CA PRO A 47 -4.75 -5.75 -18.10
C PRO A 47 -3.28 -5.58 -18.50
N ASN A 48 -2.89 -4.38 -18.96
CA ASN A 48 -1.55 -4.10 -19.46
C ASN A 48 -0.80 -3.04 -18.63
N ARG A 49 -1.49 -2.40 -17.68
CA ARG A 49 -0.94 -1.28 -16.91
C ARG A 49 -1.67 -1.12 -15.60
N VAL A 50 -0.90 -0.92 -14.54
CA VAL A 50 -1.38 -0.50 -13.23
C VAL A 50 -0.91 0.93 -12.97
N VAL A 51 -1.79 1.76 -12.43
CA VAL A 51 -1.47 3.13 -12.00
C VAL A 51 -1.56 3.19 -10.48
N VAL A 52 -0.45 3.55 -9.83
CA VAL A 52 -0.33 3.70 -8.39
C VAL A 52 -0.15 5.19 -8.08
N HIS A 53 -1.17 5.82 -7.50
CA HIS A 53 -1.08 7.22 -7.07
C HIS A 53 -0.40 7.31 -5.70
N LEU A 54 0.49 8.29 -5.51
CA LEU A 54 1.29 8.49 -4.31
C LEU A 54 0.62 9.48 -3.35
N ALA A 55 0.53 9.12 -2.07
CA ALA A 55 -0.01 9.99 -1.04
C ALA A 55 0.99 11.07 -0.63
N GLY A 56 0.52 12.31 -0.45
CA GLY A 56 1.33 13.43 0.03
C GLY A 56 2.26 14.04 -1.02
N VAL A 57 2.22 13.58 -2.26
CA VAL A 57 2.94 14.19 -3.39
C VAL A 57 2.02 15.19 -4.07
N ALA A 58 2.44 16.45 -4.16
CA ALA A 58 1.74 17.48 -4.89
C ALA A 58 2.32 17.60 -6.31
N GLY A 59 1.47 17.59 -7.32
CA GLY A 59 1.88 17.66 -8.73
C GLY A 59 0.74 17.29 -9.66
N ASP A 60 1.04 17.23 -10.96
CA ASP A 60 0.13 16.66 -11.95
C ASP A 60 0.10 15.12 -11.87
N ASP A 61 -0.82 14.51 -12.63
CA ASP A 61 -1.00 13.04 -12.66
C ASP A 61 0.28 12.28 -13.02
N ASP A 62 1.19 12.90 -13.78
CA ASP A 62 2.46 12.28 -14.19
C ASP A 62 3.52 12.36 -13.08
N SER A 63 3.50 13.40 -12.25
CA SER A 63 4.37 13.54 -11.08
C SER A 63 3.89 12.75 -9.87
N THR A 64 2.60 12.43 -9.82
CA THR A 64 1.94 11.86 -8.63
C THR A 64 1.56 10.38 -8.79
N ALA A 65 1.88 9.75 -9.92
CA ALA A 65 1.54 8.36 -10.16
C ALA A 65 2.64 7.54 -10.84
N LEU A 66 2.83 6.31 -10.35
CA LEU A 66 3.66 5.30 -11.00
C LEU A 66 2.81 4.49 -11.98
N LYS A 67 3.25 4.42 -13.23
CA LYS A 67 2.60 3.61 -14.29
C LYS A 67 3.45 2.37 -14.52
N LEU A 68 2.98 1.22 -14.03
CA LEU A 68 3.77 -0.01 -13.92
C LEU A 68 3.13 -1.15 -14.73
N HIS A 69 3.97 -2.04 -15.26
CA HIS A 69 3.49 -3.31 -15.84
C HIS A 69 2.92 -4.22 -14.72
N PRO A 70 1.83 -4.98 -14.94
CA PRO A 70 1.20 -5.81 -13.92
C PRO A 70 2.12 -6.76 -13.14
N SER A 71 3.22 -7.20 -13.75
CA SER A 71 4.21 -8.10 -13.13
C SER A 71 5.27 -7.42 -12.26
N VAL A 72 5.32 -6.08 -12.22
CA VAL A 72 6.24 -5.34 -11.35
C VAL A 72 5.88 -5.61 -9.90
N LYS A 73 6.87 -5.85 -9.03
CA LYS A 73 6.65 -6.10 -7.61
C LYS A 73 6.84 -4.82 -6.79
N LEU A 74 5.85 -4.51 -5.94
CA LEU A 74 6.03 -3.61 -4.81
C LEU A 74 6.40 -4.42 -3.58
N TYR A 75 7.26 -3.86 -2.73
CA TYR A 75 7.68 -4.46 -1.48
C TYR A 75 7.04 -3.71 -0.32
N PHE A 76 6.35 -4.44 0.54
CA PHE A 76 5.62 -3.91 1.69
C PHE A 76 6.25 -4.44 2.98
N SER A 77 6.29 -3.62 4.02
CA SER A 77 6.69 -4.08 5.35
C SER A 77 5.56 -4.86 6.02
N HIS A 78 5.87 -6.03 6.60
CA HIS A 78 4.96 -6.81 7.43
C HIS A 78 4.45 -6.05 8.66
N TYR A 79 5.25 -5.10 9.18
CA TYR A 79 4.92 -4.34 10.38
C TYR A 79 3.75 -3.36 10.15
N ASP A 80 3.72 -2.72 8.98
CA ASP A 80 2.67 -1.77 8.60
C ASP A 80 1.34 -2.48 8.28
N HIS A 81 1.40 -3.67 7.66
CA HIS A 81 0.19 -4.43 7.34
C HIS A 81 -0.53 -4.90 8.61
N ASN A 82 0.20 -5.47 9.57
CA ASN A 82 -0.38 -5.91 10.84
C ASN A 82 -0.96 -4.74 11.64
N SER A 83 -0.25 -3.61 11.70
CA SER A 83 -0.73 -2.41 12.40
C SER A 83 -2.04 -1.85 11.80
N GLN A 84 -2.18 -1.89 10.47
CA GLN A 84 -3.41 -1.47 9.81
C GLN A 84 -4.59 -2.42 10.04
N VAL A 85 -4.36 -3.73 10.02
CA VAL A 85 -5.41 -4.73 10.27
C VAL A 85 -5.90 -4.63 11.72
N THR A 86 -4.98 -4.62 12.69
CA THR A 86 -5.34 -4.49 14.11
C THR A 86 -6.06 -3.17 14.39
N GLY A 87 -5.53 -2.04 13.89
CA GLY A 87 -6.19 -0.74 14.08
C GLY A 87 -7.52 -0.58 13.34
N THR A 88 -7.82 -1.43 12.35
CA THR A 88 -9.14 -1.48 11.70
C THR A 88 -10.13 -2.29 12.53
N LEU A 89 -9.71 -3.43 13.09
CA LEU A 89 -10.52 -4.24 13.99
C LEU A 89 -10.92 -3.48 15.25
N ASP A 90 -9.98 -2.76 15.88
CA ASP A 90 -10.25 -1.93 17.06
C ASP A 90 -11.31 -0.85 16.78
N ARG A 91 -11.30 -0.27 15.56
CA ARG A 91 -12.28 0.74 15.14
C ARG A 91 -13.66 0.12 14.90
N ILE A 92 -13.73 -1.10 14.37
CA ILE A 92 -14.99 -1.83 14.20
C ILE A 92 -15.58 -2.20 15.57
N GLU A 93 -14.78 -2.75 16.48
CA GLU A 93 -15.23 -3.10 17.83
C GLU A 93 -15.78 -1.89 18.60
N LYS A 94 -15.10 -0.74 18.49
CA LYS A 94 -15.58 0.51 19.09
C LYS A 94 -16.91 0.97 18.49
N ALA A 95 -17.05 0.94 17.16
CA ALA A 95 -18.29 1.35 16.48
C ALA A 95 -19.49 0.45 16.85
N VAL A 96 -19.27 -0.86 16.99
CA VAL A 96 -20.30 -1.83 17.42
C VAL A 96 -20.73 -1.57 18.87
N THR A 97 -19.77 -1.30 19.76
CA THR A 97 -20.03 -1.03 21.18
C THR A 97 -20.81 0.29 21.38
N ASP A 98 -20.48 1.33 20.61
CA ASP A 98 -21.17 2.63 20.65
C ASP A 98 -22.59 2.56 20.07
N GLN A 99 -22.86 1.65 19.12
CA GLN A 99 -24.21 1.42 18.61
C GLN A 99 -25.09 0.63 19.61
N ALA A 100 -24.53 -0.35 20.30
CA ALA A 100 -25.25 -1.13 21.32
C ALA A 100 -25.69 -0.29 22.53
N SER A 101 -24.97 0.79 22.83
CA SER A 101 -25.24 1.69 23.96
C SER A 101 -26.22 2.84 23.63
N ARG A 102 -26.55 3.07 22.36
CA ARG A 102 -27.55 4.06 21.90
C ARG A 102 -28.95 3.49 21.66
N GLY A 103 -29.10 2.16 21.74
CA GLY A 103 -30.37 1.44 21.56
C GLY A 103 -31.13 1.11 22.85
N ARG A 104 -30.78 1.75 23.98
CA ARG A 104 -31.47 1.60 25.27
C ARG A 104 -32.02 2.93 25.76
#